data_AF-A0A0G3ZBZ5-F1
#
_entry.id   AF-A0A0G3ZBZ5-F1
#
_cell.length_a   1.000
_cell.length_b   1.000
_cell.length_c   1.000
_cell.angle_alpha   90.00
_cell.angle_beta   90.00
_cell.angle_gamma   90.00
#
_symmetry.space_group_name_H-M   'P 1'
#
loop_
_entity.id
_entity.type
_entity.pdbx_description
1 polymer ?
#
loop_
_entity_poly.entity_id
_entity_poly.type
_entity_poly.pdbx_seq_one_letter_code
_entity_poly.pdbx_strand_id
1 'polypeptide(L)'
;PPEHMKYRSMVEMFFTPEYVDKLKPYIQKTANDLMDNMKRRGCSDGPVDLVEHFALPVPSYIIYTILGVPFEDLEFLTKQTAIRSNGSSTAREASAANQQLLDYMAELVEKRMEQPKDDLISRLVEEQVKAGVIDKAEAVQMAFLLLVAG
;
A
#
# COMPACT_ATOMS: atom_id res chain seq x y z
N PRO A 1 -0.48 -12.49 22.93
CA PRO A 1 0.45 -11.63 23.72
C PRO A 1 -0.08 -10.18 23.78
N PRO A 2 0.01 -9.47 24.93
CA PRO A 2 -0.59 -8.14 25.11
C PRO A 2 -0.02 -7.08 24.16
N GLU A 3 1.29 -7.08 23.92
CA GLU A 3 1.94 -6.18 22.95
C GLU A 3 1.43 -6.36 21.51
N HIS A 4 1.23 -7.62 21.07
CA HIS A 4 0.71 -7.88 19.74
C HIS A 4 -0.69 -7.27 19.54
N MET A 5 -1.56 -7.40 20.54
CA MET A 5 -2.91 -6.81 20.46
C MET A 5 -2.87 -5.28 20.51
N LYS A 6 -1.94 -4.68 21.27
CA LYS A 6 -1.73 -3.23 21.33
C LYS A 6 -1.47 -2.64 19.94
N TYR A 7 -0.50 -3.18 19.19
CA TYR A 7 -0.20 -2.68 17.84
C TYR A 7 -1.29 -3.04 16.83
N ARG A 8 -1.81 -4.28 16.89
CA ARG A 8 -2.84 -4.74 15.95
C ARG A 8 -4.12 -3.88 16.04
N SER A 9 -4.55 -3.52 17.24
CA SER A 9 -5.78 -2.74 17.43
C SER A 9 -5.71 -1.33 16.84
N MET A 10 -4.50 -0.78 16.64
CA MET A 10 -4.33 0.55 16.03
C MET A 10 -4.71 0.58 14.55
N VAL A 11 -4.68 -0.58 13.87
CA VAL A 11 -4.91 -0.66 12.42
C VAL A 11 -6.08 -1.57 12.03
N GLU A 12 -6.56 -2.42 12.94
CA GLU A 12 -7.56 -3.45 12.60
C GLU A 12 -8.89 -2.89 12.09
N MET A 13 -9.25 -1.65 12.45
CA MET A 13 -10.47 -1.00 11.97
C MET A 13 -10.54 -0.89 10.43
N PHE A 14 -9.38 -0.80 9.77
CA PHE A 14 -9.22 -0.77 8.30
C PHE A 14 -9.35 -2.14 7.63
N PHE A 15 -9.59 -3.20 8.42
CA PHE A 15 -9.69 -4.57 7.93
C PHE A 15 -10.90 -5.31 8.52
N THR A 16 -11.85 -4.57 9.09
CA THR A 16 -13.13 -5.13 9.54
C THR A 16 -14.03 -5.48 8.36
N PRO A 17 -14.98 -6.43 8.49
CA PRO A 17 -15.94 -6.74 7.44
C PRO A 17 -16.71 -5.51 6.95
N GLU A 18 -17.11 -4.62 7.86
CA GLU A 18 -17.81 -3.37 7.52
C GLU A 18 -16.94 -2.43 6.68
N TYR A 19 -15.66 -2.28 7.02
CA TYR A 19 -14.74 -1.45 6.24
C TYR A 19 -14.48 -2.05 4.86
N VAL A 20 -14.26 -3.37 4.78
CA VAL A 20 -14.10 -4.08 3.51
C VAL A 20 -15.35 -3.95 2.64
N ASP A 21 -16.55 -4.02 3.23
CA ASP A 21 -17.81 -3.80 2.51
C ASP A 21 -17.91 -2.38 1.92
N LYS A 22 -17.47 -1.36 2.67
CA LYS A 22 -17.38 0.03 2.17
C LYS A 22 -16.36 0.17 1.04
N LEU A 23 -15.29 -0.63 1.04
CA LEU A 23 -14.28 -0.65 -0.03
C LEU A 23 -14.71 -1.41 -1.29
N LYS A 24 -15.74 -2.28 -1.24
CA LYS A 24 -16.16 -3.09 -2.40
C LYS A 24 -16.35 -2.28 -3.70
N PRO A 25 -17.02 -1.11 -3.70
CA PRO A 25 -17.16 -0.30 -4.93
C PRO A 25 -15.81 0.15 -5.49
N TYR A 26 -14.86 0.52 -4.61
CA TYR A 26 -13.52 0.91 -5.01
C TYR A 26 -12.74 -0.28 -5.58
N ILE A 27 -12.76 -1.44 -4.91
CA ILE A 27 -12.12 -2.67 -5.37
C ILE A 27 -12.65 -3.07 -6.76
N GLN A 28 -13.98 -3.04 -6.93
CA GLN A 28 -14.61 -3.36 -8.21
C GLN A 28 -14.20 -2.37 -9.30
N LYS A 29 -14.15 -1.07 -8.99
CA LYS A 29 -13.70 -0.04 -9.93
C LYS A 29 -12.25 -0.26 -10.34
N THR A 30 -11.35 -0.50 -9.39
CA THR A 30 -9.94 -0.78 -9.65
C THR A 30 -9.75 -1.99 -10.57
N ALA A 31 -10.46 -3.09 -10.29
CA ALA A 31 -10.41 -4.27 -11.15
C ALA A 31 -10.96 -3.99 -12.56
N ASN A 32 -12.09 -3.26 -12.66
CA ASN A 32 -12.68 -2.90 -13.95
C ASN A 32 -11.75 -2.01 -14.77
N ASP A 33 -11.17 -0.97 -14.18
CA ASP A 33 -10.27 -0.04 -14.87
C ASP A 33 -9.02 -0.76 -15.39
N LEU A 34 -8.46 -1.71 -14.61
CA LEU A 34 -7.33 -2.53 -15.03
C LEU A 34 -7.70 -3.49 -16.17
N MET A 35 -8.88 -4.12 -16.11
CA MET A 35 -9.38 -4.96 -17.22
C MET A 35 -9.63 -4.14 -18.48
N ASP A 36 -10.20 -2.94 -18.36
CA ASP A 36 -10.44 -2.04 -19.49
C ASP A 36 -9.13 -1.56 -20.12
N ASN A 37 -8.10 -1.30 -19.30
CA ASN A 37 -6.75 -1.01 -19.78
C ASN A 37 -6.16 -2.18 -20.57
N MET A 38 -6.26 -3.41 -20.07
CA MET A 38 -5.81 -4.61 -20.80
C MET A 38 -6.58 -4.80 -22.11
N LYS A 39 -7.91 -4.60 -22.09
CA LYS A 39 -8.75 -4.70 -23.28
C LYS A 39 -8.37 -3.67 -24.34
N ARG A 40 -8.09 -2.43 -23.94
CA ARG A 40 -7.62 -1.36 -24.84
C ARG A 40 -6.24 -1.66 -25.42
N ARG A 41 -5.33 -2.22 -24.62
CA ARG A 41 -4.02 -2.69 -25.10
C ARG A 41 -4.18 -3.77 -26.17
N GLY A 42 -5.12 -4.70 -25.96
CA GLY A 42 -5.31 -5.85 -26.83
C GLY A 42 -4.15 -6.84 -26.76
N CYS A 43 -4.26 -7.91 -27.54
CA CYS A 43 -3.25 -8.96 -27.66
C CYS A 43 -2.98 -9.34 -29.12
N SER A 44 -3.31 -8.45 -30.07
CA SER A 44 -3.16 -8.68 -31.51
C SER A 44 -1.70 -8.89 -31.92
N ASP A 45 -0.77 -8.24 -31.22
CA ASP A 45 0.68 -8.32 -31.47
C ASP A 45 1.39 -9.39 -30.64
N GLY A 46 0.65 -10.17 -29.83
CA GLY A 46 1.20 -11.22 -28.97
C GLY A 46 0.53 -11.32 -27.60
N PRO A 47 0.94 -12.32 -26.79
CA PRO A 47 0.42 -12.52 -25.45
C PRO A 47 0.73 -11.34 -24.53
N VAL A 48 -0.11 -11.16 -23.51
CA VAL A 48 0.00 -10.12 -22.49
C VAL A 48 0.26 -10.79 -21.15
N ASP A 49 1.19 -10.25 -20.35
CA ASP A 49 1.45 -10.75 -19.00
C ASP A 49 0.31 -10.34 -18.04
N LEU A 50 -0.47 -11.33 -17.60
CA LEU A 50 -1.57 -11.12 -16.66
C LEU A 50 -1.08 -10.65 -15.29
N VAL A 51 0.13 -11.05 -14.87
CA VAL A 51 0.70 -10.63 -13.60
C VAL A 51 0.99 -9.14 -13.65
N GLU A 52 1.78 -8.70 -14.62
CA GLU A 52 2.17 -7.29 -14.78
C GLU A 52 0.95 -6.37 -14.92
N HIS A 53 -0.04 -6.78 -15.72
CA HIS A 53 -1.13 -5.89 -16.11
C HIS A 53 -2.41 -6.02 -15.26
N PHE A 54 -2.51 -7.02 -14.39
CA PHE A 54 -3.71 -7.21 -13.55
C PHE A 54 -3.39 -7.71 -12.14
N ALA A 55 -2.75 -8.87 -12.02
CA ALA A 55 -2.64 -9.54 -10.72
C ALA A 55 -1.73 -8.78 -9.74
N LEU A 56 -0.67 -8.11 -10.21
CA LEU A 56 0.20 -7.28 -9.39
C LEU A 56 -0.44 -5.91 -9.06
N PRO A 57 -1.02 -5.16 -10.03
CA PRO A 57 -1.65 -3.88 -9.73
C PRO A 57 -2.88 -3.94 -8.81
N VAL A 58 -3.76 -4.95 -8.94
CA VAL A 58 -5.01 -5.00 -8.15
C VAL A 58 -4.76 -4.90 -6.63
N PRO A 59 -4.03 -5.82 -5.98
CA PRO A 59 -3.80 -5.75 -4.54
C PRO A 59 -2.94 -4.54 -4.17
N SER A 60 -1.95 -4.20 -5.00
CA SER A 60 -1.03 -3.08 -4.74
C SER A 60 -1.77 -1.75 -4.66
N TYR A 61 -2.65 -1.46 -5.63
CA TYR A 61 -3.39 -0.21 -5.66
C TYR A 61 -4.35 -0.12 -4.47
N ILE A 62 -4.96 -1.23 -4.08
CA ILE A 62 -5.87 -1.28 -2.93
C ILE A 62 -5.13 -0.96 -1.63
N ILE A 63 -4.03 -1.65 -1.32
CA ILE A 63 -3.31 -1.43 -0.06
C ILE A 63 -2.68 -0.04 0.00
N TYR A 64 -2.09 0.44 -1.10
CA TYR A 64 -1.54 1.80 -1.15
C TYR A 64 -2.62 2.87 -0.93
N THR A 65 -3.82 2.65 -1.45
CA THR A 65 -4.95 3.57 -1.21
C THR A 65 -5.36 3.58 0.26
N ILE A 66 -5.44 2.42 0.91
CA ILE A 66 -5.73 2.31 2.36
C ILE A 66 -4.64 3.04 3.17
N LEU A 67 -3.37 2.92 2.77
CA LEU A 67 -2.24 3.59 3.42
C LEU A 67 -2.23 5.10 3.21
N GLY A 68 -2.92 5.62 2.18
CA GLY A 68 -2.99 7.07 1.90
C GLY A 68 -2.06 7.54 0.78
N VAL A 69 -1.54 6.62 -0.03
CA VAL A 69 -0.74 6.95 -1.21
C VAL A 69 -1.65 7.59 -2.27
N PRO A 70 -1.25 8.71 -2.88
CA PRO A 70 -2.00 9.35 -3.95
C PRO A 70 -1.92 8.54 -5.24
N PHE A 71 -2.94 8.69 -6.10
CA PHE A 71 -3.15 7.83 -7.27
C PHE A 71 -1.97 7.86 -8.26
N GLU A 72 -1.36 9.03 -8.44
CA GLU A 72 -0.23 9.27 -9.33
C GLU A 72 1.02 8.45 -8.97
N ASP A 73 1.19 8.06 -7.71
CA ASP A 73 2.39 7.34 -7.24
C ASP A 73 2.21 5.82 -7.28
N LEU A 74 0.97 5.33 -7.48
CA LEU A 74 0.63 3.91 -7.37
C LEU A 74 1.42 3.04 -8.35
N GLU A 75 1.57 3.46 -9.61
CA GLU A 75 2.27 2.67 -10.61
C GLU A 75 3.76 2.51 -10.26
N PHE A 76 4.41 3.60 -9.88
CA PHE A 76 5.82 3.60 -9.48
C PHE A 76 6.05 2.70 -8.26
N LEU A 77 5.25 2.89 -7.20
CA LEU A 77 5.40 2.15 -5.96
C LEU A 77 5.02 0.67 -6.12
N THR A 78 4.10 0.34 -7.02
CA THR A 78 3.78 -1.05 -7.36
C THR A 78 4.97 -1.75 -8.00
N LYS A 79 5.68 -1.07 -8.91
CA LYS A 79 6.93 -1.58 -9.50
C LYS A 79 8.02 -1.78 -8.46
N GLN A 80 8.20 -0.85 -7.52
CA GLN A 80 9.17 -1.01 -6.44
C GLN A 80 8.83 -2.20 -5.53
N THR A 81 7.56 -2.39 -5.20
CA THR A 81 7.13 -3.56 -4.42
C THR A 81 7.38 -4.87 -5.14
N ALA A 82 7.19 -4.93 -6.46
CA ALA A 82 7.53 -6.11 -7.25
C ALA A 82 9.04 -6.38 -7.27
N ILE A 83 9.88 -5.35 -7.47
CA ILE A 83 11.35 -5.49 -7.45
C ILE A 83 11.84 -6.04 -6.11
N ARG A 84 11.22 -5.64 -5.00
CA ARG A 84 11.58 -6.12 -3.65
C ARG A 84 11.47 -7.65 -3.50
N SER A 85 10.46 -8.27 -4.12
CA SER A 85 10.14 -9.70 -3.96
C SER A 85 10.41 -10.56 -5.19
N ASN A 86 10.81 -9.95 -6.32
CA ASN A 86 11.06 -10.68 -7.55
C ASN A 86 12.33 -11.54 -7.45
N GLY A 87 12.20 -12.84 -7.74
CA GLY A 87 13.31 -13.79 -7.74
C GLY A 87 14.41 -13.50 -8.76
N SER A 88 14.15 -12.67 -9.77
CA SER A 88 15.17 -12.22 -10.73
C SER A 88 15.96 -10.99 -10.26
N SER A 89 15.53 -10.31 -9.20
CA SER A 89 16.20 -9.12 -8.68
C SER A 89 17.46 -9.51 -7.91
N THR A 90 18.53 -8.73 -8.09
CA THR A 90 19.72 -8.84 -7.26
C THR A 90 19.42 -8.39 -5.83
N ALA A 91 20.22 -8.86 -4.86
CA ALA A 91 20.10 -8.41 -3.47
C ALA A 91 20.20 -6.88 -3.32
N ARG A 92 21.01 -6.23 -4.17
CA ARG A 92 21.15 -4.76 -4.19
C ARG A 92 19.89 -4.08 -4.67
N GLU A 93 19.28 -4.56 -5.75
CA GLU A 93 18.02 -4.01 -6.28
C GLU A 93 16.88 -4.19 -5.28
N ALA A 94 16.73 -5.37 -4.70
CA ALA A 94 15.70 -5.65 -3.70
C ALA A 94 15.87 -4.74 -2.46
N SER A 95 17.11 -4.58 -1.97
CA SER A 95 17.41 -3.68 -0.86
C SER A 95 17.14 -2.21 -1.19
N ALA A 96 17.47 -1.77 -2.41
CA ALA A 96 17.22 -0.40 -2.84
C ALA A 96 15.72 -0.10 -2.96
N ALA A 97 14.95 -1.03 -3.54
CA ALA A 97 13.49 -0.91 -3.61
C ALA A 97 12.86 -0.91 -2.22
N ASN A 98 13.34 -1.75 -1.30
CA ASN A 98 12.91 -1.75 0.09
C ASN A 98 13.14 -0.39 0.77
N GLN A 99 14.33 0.20 0.60
CA GLN A 99 14.65 1.50 1.17
C GLN A 99 13.78 2.62 0.57
N GLN A 100 13.57 2.62 -0.75
CA GLN A 100 12.71 3.61 -1.41
C GLN A 100 11.26 3.58 -0.89
N LEU A 101 10.72 2.38 -0.63
CA LEU A 101 9.39 2.25 -0.04
C LEU A 101 9.34 2.78 1.40
N LEU A 102 10.37 2.52 2.21
CA LEU A 102 10.46 3.06 3.57
C LEU A 102 10.57 4.60 3.57
N ASP A 103 11.42 5.15 2.69
CA ASP A 103 11.61 6.60 2.56
C ASP A 103 10.30 7.27 2.14
N TYR A 104 9.58 6.68 1.19
CA TYR A 104 8.27 7.18 0.77
C TYR A 104 7.26 7.16 1.93
N MET A 105 7.20 6.08 2.71
CA MET A 105 6.31 5.99 3.87
C MET A 105 6.66 7.03 4.94
N ALA A 106 7.96 7.29 5.16
CA ALA A 106 8.40 8.34 6.08
C ALA A 106 7.95 9.74 5.62
N GLU A 107 8.14 10.06 4.34
CA GLU A 107 7.63 11.32 3.77
C GLU A 107 6.11 11.43 3.89
N LEU A 108 5.40 10.33 3.68
CA LEU A 108 3.94 10.33 3.78
C LEU A 108 3.46 10.54 5.22
N VAL A 109 4.11 9.93 6.20
CA VAL A 109 3.87 10.18 7.64
C VAL A 109 4.09 11.66 7.96
N GLU A 110 5.20 12.26 7.51
CA GLU A 110 5.46 13.69 7.72
C GLU A 110 4.37 14.58 7.10
N LYS A 111 3.96 14.28 5.85
CA LYS A 111 2.85 15.00 5.20
C LYS A 111 1.55 14.90 6.02
N ARG A 112 1.26 13.74 6.63
CA ARG A 112 0.05 13.55 7.46
C ARG A 112 0.15 14.16 8.85
N MET A 113 1.35 14.40 9.39
CA MET A 113 1.52 15.18 10.63
C MET A 113 0.93 16.59 10.49
N GLU A 114 1.14 17.20 9.32
CA GLU A 114 0.69 18.55 9.00
C GLU A 114 -0.73 18.58 8.42
N GLN A 115 -1.04 17.65 7.52
CA GLN A 115 -2.30 17.61 6.76
C GLN A 115 -2.90 16.20 6.76
N PRO A 116 -3.56 15.79 7.86
CA PRO A 116 -4.21 14.49 7.93
C PRO A 116 -5.33 14.38 6.88
N LYS A 117 -5.51 13.17 6.34
CA LYS A 117 -6.58 12.79 5.42
C LYS A 117 -7.35 11.58 5.97
N ASP A 118 -8.29 11.07 5.19
CA ASP A 118 -9.04 9.86 5.52
C ASP A 118 -8.27 8.60 5.05
N ASP A 119 -7.17 8.29 5.73
CA ASP A 119 -6.31 7.14 5.43
C ASP A 119 -5.63 6.57 6.69
N LEU A 120 -5.07 5.36 6.57
CA LEU A 120 -4.49 4.63 7.70
C LEU A 120 -3.32 5.38 8.35
N ILE A 121 -2.42 5.95 7.55
CA ILE A 121 -1.27 6.70 8.07
C ILE A 121 -1.75 7.93 8.84
N SER A 122 -2.76 8.64 8.35
CA SER A 122 -3.35 9.78 9.08
C SER A 122 -3.93 9.36 10.41
N ARG A 123 -4.62 8.21 10.49
CA ARG A 123 -5.16 7.70 11.75
C ARG A 123 -4.06 7.31 12.73
N LEU A 124 -2.99 6.64 12.27
CA LEU A 124 -1.81 6.37 13.10
C LEU A 124 -1.19 7.67 13.64
N VAL A 125 -1.06 8.67 12.79
CA VAL A 125 -0.53 9.98 13.15
C VAL A 125 -1.39 10.67 14.21
N GLU A 126 -2.70 10.80 13.96
CA GLU A 126 -3.62 11.54 14.82
C GLU A 126 -3.82 10.84 16.18
N GLU A 127 -3.99 9.52 16.18
CA GLU A 127 -4.42 8.79 17.37
C GLU A 127 -3.27 8.17 18.17
N GLN A 128 -2.14 7.88 17.52
CA GLN A 128 -1.03 7.15 18.16
C GLN A 128 0.21 8.03 18.29
N VAL A 129 0.65 8.67 17.20
CA VAL A 129 1.87 9.49 17.20
C VAL A 129 1.69 10.78 18.00
N LYS A 130 0.65 11.56 17.71
CA LYS A 130 0.37 12.82 18.43
C LYS A 130 0.03 12.59 19.91
N ALA A 131 -0.49 11.42 20.25
CA ALA A 131 -0.74 10.99 21.63
C ALA A 131 0.52 10.48 22.35
N GLY A 132 1.65 10.32 21.66
CA GLY A 132 2.91 9.81 22.22
C GLY A 132 2.88 8.31 22.54
N VAL A 133 1.95 7.55 21.96
CA VAL A 133 1.83 6.10 22.15
C VAL A 133 2.87 5.34 21.35
N ILE A 134 3.16 5.82 20.13
CA ILE A 134 4.22 5.35 19.24
C ILE A 134 4.94 6.58 18.65
N ASP A 135 6.16 6.41 18.18
CA ASP A 135 6.88 7.44 17.42
C ASP A 135 6.59 7.37 15.91
N LYS A 136 7.13 8.32 15.13
CA LYS A 136 6.96 8.36 13.67
C LYS A 136 7.60 7.15 12.98
N ALA A 137 8.74 6.67 13.49
CA ALA A 137 9.43 5.53 12.89
C ALA A 137 8.61 4.26 13.07
N GLU A 138 7.97 4.08 14.23
CA GLU A 138 7.02 3.00 14.49
C GLU A 138 5.81 3.08 13.55
N ALA A 139 5.24 4.27 13.34
CA ALA A 139 4.15 4.45 12.36
C ALA A 139 4.58 4.06 10.93
N VAL A 140 5.80 4.44 10.51
CA VAL A 140 6.38 4.02 9.22
C VAL A 140 6.50 2.50 9.14
N GLN A 141 7.04 1.85 10.17
CA GLN A 141 7.21 0.39 10.19
C GLN A 141 5.87 -0.33 10.18
N MET A 142 4.84 0.19 10.86
CA MET A 142 3.50 -0.39 10.82
C MET A 142 2.87 -0.29 9.43
N ALA A 143 2.93 0.88 8.79
CA ALA A 143 2.46 1.07 7.43
C ALA A 143 3.20 0.16 6.44
N PHE A 144 4.53 0.07 6.59
CA PHE A 144 5.38 -0.78 5.76
C PHE A 144 5.07 -2.26 5.96
N LEU A 145 4.85 -2.72 7.20
CA LEU A 145 4.45 -4.10 7.48
C LEU A 145 3.15 -4.46 6.74
N LEU A 146 2.14 -3.59 6.79
CA LEU A 146 0.87 -3.82 6.09
C LEU A 146 1.02 -3.85 4.57
N LEU A 147 1.97 -3.08 4.01
CA LEU A 147 2.30 -3.13 2.59
C LEU A 147 2.93 -4.47 2.18
N VAL A 148 3.87 -4.99 2.98
CA VAL A 148 4.74 -6.09 2.55
C VAL A 148 4.31 -7.48 3.06
N ALA A 149 3.36 -7.54 3.99
CA ALA A 149 2.90 -8.80 4.57
C ALA A 149 1.93 -9.59 3.68
N GLY A 150 1.28 -8.92 2.72
CA GLY A 150 0.27 -9.49 1.82
C GLY A 150 0.81 -9.99 0.49
#